data_AF-A0A7S0HS42-F1
#
_entry.id   AF-A0A7S0HS42-F1
#
_cell.length_a   1.000
_cell.length_b   1.000
_cell.length_c   1.000
_cell.angle_alpha   90.00
_cell.angle_beta   90.00
_cell.angle_gamma   90.00
#
_symmetry.space_group_name_H-M   'P 1'
#
loop_
_entity.id
_entity.type
_entity.pdbx_description
1 polymer ?
#
loop_
_entity_poly.entity_id
_entity_poly.type
_entity_poly.pdbx_seq_one_letter_code
_entity_poly.pdbx_strand_id
1 'polypeptide(L)'
;EMFVVPPYILYVARAFSTLEGIGLSANEDYSIVSEAFPYLSRRLLTDDSPRAKAALRSMLYGSEGLDSSNAAPSFTQLLSMGEGFNSYSSATSAVPEGATASDTATIAATATATPLAAAAAAPSASCCA
;
A
#
# COMPACT_ATOMS: atom_id res chain seq x y z
N GLU A 1 -8.04 15.99 1.46
CA GLU A 1 -9.14 15.02 1.33
C GLU A 1 -8.79 13.77 2.11
N MET A 2 -9.71 13.25 2.92
CA MET A 2 -9.48 12.06 3.74
C MET A 2 -9.44 10.84 2.82
N PHE A 3 -8.31 10.14 2.78
CA PHE A 3 -8.15 8.92 2.01
C PHE A 3 -9.12 7.86 2.56
N VAL A 4 -10.15 7.52 1.78
CA VAL A 4 -11.11 6.46 2.14
C VAL A 4 -10.51 5.13 1.69
N VAL A 5 -9.99 4.37 2.66
CA VAL A 5 -9.53 3.00 2.43
C VAL A 5 -10.76 2.10 2.23
N PRO A 6 -10.83 1.32 1.13
CA PRO A 6 -11.91 0.35 0.96
C PRO A 6 -11.99 -0.65 2.12
N PRO A 7 -13.20 -0.97 2.63
CA PRO A 7 -13.37 -1.81 3.84
C PRO A 7 -12.74 -3.20 3.76
N TYR A 8 -12.69 -3.79 2.55
CA TYR A 8 -12.08 -5.10 2.37
C TYR A 8 -10.60 -5.14 2.74
N ILE A 9 -9.87 -4.02 2.59
CA ILE A 9 -8.45 -3.94 2.96
C ILE A 9 -8.31 -4.09 4.48
N LEU A 10 -9.23 -3.52 5.25
CA LEU A 10 -9.24 -3.65 6.71
C LEU A 10 -9.59 -5.08 7.16
N TYR A 11 -10.49 -5.76 6.45
CA TYR A 11 -10.79 -7.17 6.73
C TYR A 11 -9.57 -8.06 6.48
N VAL A 12 -8.83 -7.80 5.41
CA VAL A 12 -7.58 -8.50 5.11
C VAL A 12 -6.55 -8.23 6.20
N ALA A 13 -6.27 -6.96 6.52
CA ALA A 13 -5.30 -6.61 7.56
C ALA A 13 -5.63 -7.28 8.91
N ARG A 14 -6.90 -7.24 9.33
CA ARG A 14 -7.37 -7.91 10.56
C ARG A 14 -7.08 -9.40 10.54
N ALA A 15 -7.35 -10.09 9.43
CA ALA A 15 -7.09 -11.52 9.31
C ALA A 15 -5.59 -11.83 9.42
N PHE A 16 -4.75 -11.07 8.72
CA PHE A 16 -3.29 -11.22 8.78
C PHE A 16 -2.76 -11.02 10.21
N SER A 17 -3.20 -9.98 10.93
CA SER A 17 -2.80 -9.76 12.33
C SER A 17 -3.19 -10.93 13.25
N THR A 18 -4.37 -11.54 13.06
CA THR A 18 -4.76 -12.70 13.86
C THR A 18 -3.97 -13.96 13.52
N LEU A 19 -3.65 -14.19 12.25
CA LEU A 19 -2.86 -15.35 11.81
C LEU A 19 -1.39 -15.21 12.25
N GLU A 20 -0.82 -14.01 12.14
CA GLU A 20 0.52 -13.70 12.63
C GLU A 20 0.59 -13.83 14.16
N GLY A 21 -0.41 -13.33 14.89
CA GLY A 21 -0.49 -13.49 16.34
C GLY A 21 -0.53 -14.95 16.79
N ILE A 22 -1.15 -15.85 16.03
CA ILE A 22 -1.08 -17.30 16.28
C ILE A 22 0.30 -17.84 15.90
N GLY A 23 0.91 -17.36 14.81
CA GLY A 23 2.25 -17.75 14.38
C GLY A 23 3.34 -17.45 15.42
N LEU A 24 3.24 -16.32 16.12
CA LEU A 24 4.15 -15.93 17.20
C LEU A 24 4.18 -16.93 18.36
N SER A 25 3.10 -17.70 18.56
CA SER A 25 3.07 -18.74 19.59
C SER A 25 3.93 -19.96 19.26
N ALA A 26 4.26 -20.17 17.98
CA ALA A 26 5.11 -21.27 17.51
C ALA A 26 6.56 -20.83 17.29
N ASN A 27 6.78 -19.62 16.80
CA ASN A 27 8.11 -19.01 16.62
C ASN A 27 8.00 -17.50 16.88
N GLU A 28 8.76 -16.98 17.85
CA GLU A 28 8.75 -15.56 18.22
C GLU A 28 9.20 -14.63 17.09
N ASP A 29 10.06 -15.10 16.19
CA ASP A 29 10.57 -14.31 15.06
C ASP A 29 9.69 -14.48 13.79
N TYR A 30 8.49 -15.05 13.92
CA TYR A 30 7.62 -15.29 12.76
C TYR A 30 6.95 -14.01 12.27
N SER A 31 7.21 -13.64 11.01
CA SER A 31 6.39 -12.68 10.28
C SER A 31 5.78 -13.28 9.03
N ILE A 32 4.46 -13.22 8.94
CA ILE A 32 3.73 -13.72 7.77
C ILE A 32 4.02 -12.89 6.51
N VAL A 33 4.34 -11.62 6.68
CA VAL A 33 4.60 -10.69 5.57
C VAL A 33 5.95 -10.97 4.93
N SER A 34 7.00 -11.23 5.72
CA SER A 34 8.34 -11.51 5.21
C SER A 34 8.37 -12.81 4.40
N GLU A 35 7.69 -13.85 4.89
CA GLU A 35 7.55 -15.14 4.20
C GLU A 35 6.73 -15.03 2.90
N ALA A 36 5.69 -14.19 2.88
CA ALA A 36 4.87 -13.98 1.69
C ALA A 36 5.51 -13.03 0.65
N PHE A 37 6.41 -12.14 1.08
CA PHE A 37 7.02 -11.12 0.25
C PHE A 37 7.67 -11.62 -1.06
N PRO A 38 8.47 -12.71 -1.08
CA PRO A 38 9.07 -13.21 -2.32
C PRO A 38 8.02 -13.65 -3.36
N TYR A 39 6.89 -14.20 -2.92
CA TYR A 39 5.80 -14.55 -3.83
C TYR A 39 5.07 -13.31 -4.33
N LEU A 40 4.76 -12.37 -3.43
CA LEU A 40 4.04 -11.14 -3.75
C LEU A 40 4.81 -10.27 -4.74
N SER A 41 6.10 -10.03 -4.48
CA SER A 41 6.97 -9.25 -5.37
C SER A 41 7.05 -9.88 -6.77
N ARG A 42 7.21 -11.20 -6.87
CA ARG A 42 7.21 -11.91 -8.14
C ARG A 42 5.88 -11.76 -8.84
N ARG A 43 4.76 -11.98 -8.14
CA ARG A 43 3.42 -11.86 -8.72
C ARG A 43 3.13 -10.44 -9.19
N LEU A 44 3.49 -9.41 -8.44
CA LEU A 44 3.30 -8.01 -8.83
C LEU A 44 4.09 -7.65 -10.10
N LEU A 45 5.31 -8.17 -10.25
CA LEU A 45 6.17 -7.91 -11.41
C LEU A 45 5.83 -8.75 -12.64
N THR A 46 5.30 -9.97 -12.45
CA THR A 46 5.02 -10.91 -13.53
C THR A 46 3.53 -11.08 -13.84
N ASP A 47 2.63 -10.31 -13.22
CA ASP A 47 1.18 -10.47 -13.48
C ASP A 47 0.84 -10.07 -14.92
N ASP A 48 0.14 -10.97 -15.62
CA ASP A 48 -0.21 -10.76 -17.03
C ASP A 48 -1.45 -9.91 -17.23
N SER A 49 -2.19 -9.60 -16.17
CA SER A 49 -3.44 -8.87 -16.29
C SER A 49 -3.21 -7.46 -16.85
N PRO A 50 -4.05 -7.01 -17.80
CA PRO A 50 -3.91 -5.68 -18.39
C PRO A 50 -4.07 -4.58 -17.33
N ARG A 51 -4.88 -4.84 -16.28
CA ARG A 51 -5.08 -3.94 -15.15
C ARG A 51 -3.81 -3.78 -14.31
N ALA A 52 -3.12 -4.86 -13.95
CA ALA A 52 -1.90 -4.78 -13.16
C ALA A 52 -0.76 -4.12 -13.94
N LYS A 53 -0.61 -4.47 -15.23
CA LYS A 53 0.36 -3.82 -16.13
C LYS A 53 0.09 -2.31 -16.25
N ALA A 54 -1.17 -1.90 -16.37
CA ALA A 54 -1.54 -0.49 -16.42
C ALA A 54 -1.24 0.24 -15.10
N ALA A 55 -1.54 -0.37 -13.95
CA ALA A 55 -1.24 0.18 -12.64
C ALA A 55 0.28 0.35 -12.43
N LEU A 56 1.07 -0.68 -12.73
CA LEU A 56 2.53 -0.64 -12.64
C LEU A 56 3.12 0.41 -13.58
N ARG A 57 2.60 0.52 -14.80
CA ARG A 57 2.98 1.57 -15.76
C ARG A 57 2.66 2.96 -15.23
N SER A 58 1.47 3.18 -14.67
CA SER A 58 1.09 4.48 -14.10
C SER A 58 1.94 4.87 -12.89
N MET A 59 2.39 3.90 -12.10
CA MET A 59 3.32 4.12 -11.00
C MET A 59 4.72 4.50 -11.54
N LEU A 60 5.26 3.72 -12.48
CA LEU A 60 6.61 3.89 -13.01
C LEU A 60 6.79 5.15 -13.87
N TYR A 61 5.80 5.47 -14.70
CA TYR A 61 5.87 6.56 -15.68
C TYR A 61 5.06 7.80 -15.26
N GLY A 62 4.36 7.78 -14.13
CA GLY A 62 3.52 8.88 -13.68
C GLY A 62 2.15 8.95 -14.40
N SER A 63 1.27 9.81 -13.88
CA SER A 63 -0.11 10.00 -14.35
C SER A 63 -0.26 10.95 -15.55
N GLU A 64 0.84 11.51 -16.07
CA GLU A 64 0.78 12.39 -17.24
C GLU A 64 0.73 11.59 -18.53
N GLY A 65 -0.47 11.50 -19.11
CA GLY A 65 -0.70 11.60 -20.55
C GLY A 65 0.01 10.58 -21.45
N LEU A 66 -0.61 9.42 -21.63
CA LEU A 66 -1.17 8.96 -22.91
C LEU A 66 -0.36 8.93 -24.23
N ASP A 67 0.92 9.29 -24.29
CA ASP A 67 1.72 9.12 -25.52
C ASP A 67 2.51 7.80 -25.48
N SER A 68 1.77 6.71 -25.71
CA SER A 68 2.23 5.32 -25.64
C SER A 68 3.39 4.95 -26.59
N SER A 69 3.89 5.87 -27.41
CA SER A 69 4.97 5.63 -28.37
C SER A 69 6.33 6.20 -27.99
N ASN A 70 6.46 7.13 -27.02
CA ASN A 70 7.75 7.76 -26.68
C ASN A 70 7.95 8.10 -25.19
N ALA A 71 7.14 7.54 -24.28
CA ALA A 71 7.33 7.72 -22.84
C ALA A 71 8.66 7.08 -22.37
N ALA A 72 9.74 7.84 -22.45
CA ALA A 72 11.03 7.45 -21.90
C ALA A 72 10.92 7.43 -20.37
N PRO A 73 11.32 6.33 -19.70
CA PRO A 73 11.41 6.33 -18.25
C PRO A 73 12.40 7.43 -17.83
N SER A 74 11.92 8.47 -17.15
CA SER A 74 12.82 9.50 -16.65
C SER A 74 13.65 8.91 -15.51
N PHE A 75 14.97 8.92 -15.67
CA PHE A 75 15.91 8.41 -14.67
C PHE A 75 15.73 9.11 -13.31
N THR A 76 15.33 10.37 -13.32
CA THR A 76 15.02 11.17 -12.13
C THR A 76 13.84 10.61 -11.34
N GLN A 77 12.79 10.13 -12.01
CA GLN A 77 11.65 9.52 -11.33
C GLN A 77 12.02 8.19 -10.69
N LEU A 78 12.83 7.38 -11.39
CA LEU A 78 13.41 6.15 -10.81
C LEU A 78 14.25 6.44 -9.57
N LEU A 79 15.08 7.48 -9.60
CA LEU A 79 15.87 7.91 -8.45
C LEU A 79 15.01 8.34 -7.27
N SER A 80 13.98 9.17 -7.51
CA SER A 80 13.05 9.62 -6.46
C SER A 80 12.27 8.46 -5.82
N MET A 81 11.90 7.45 -6.62
CA MET A 81 11.28 6.23 -6.12
C MET A 81 12.25 5.38 -5.30
N GLY A 82 13.51 5.30 -5.71
CA GLY A 82 14.57 4.61 -4.97
C GLY A 82 14.82 5.21 -3.59
N GLU A 83 14.89 6.54 -3.51
CA GLU A 83 15.02 7.26 -2.23
C GLU A 83 13.78 7.06 -1.34
N GLY A 84 12.58 7.16 -1.92
CA GLY A 84 11.33 6.87 -1.21
C GLY A 84 11.30 5.44 -0.66
N PHE A 85 11.70 4.45 -1.45
CA PHE A 85 11.78 3.05 -1.02
C PHE A 85 12.82 2.85 0.10
N ASN A 86 14.00 3.46 -0.02
CA ASN A 86 15.02 3.39 1.01
C ASN A 86 14.55 4.01 2.34
N SER A 87 13.81 5.12 2.29
CA SER A 87 13.23 5.76 3.47
C SER A 87 12.12 4.93 4.13
N TYR A 88 11.29 4.25 3.35
CA TYR A 88 10.25 3.35 3.86
C TYR A 88 10.87 2.09 4.46
N SER A 89 11.85 1.51 3.76
CA SER A 89 12.57 0.32 4.22
C SER A 89 13.27 0.59 5.55
N SER A 90 13.97 1.72 5.69
CA SER A 90 14.62 2.08 6.95
C SER A 90 13.63 2.35 8.09
N ALA A 91 12.48 2.96 7.82
CA ALA A 91 11.44 3.20 8.81
C ALA A 91 10.74 1.91 9.28
N THR A 92 10.51 0.94 8.38
CA THR A 92 9.89 -0.34 8.75
C THR A 92 10.89 -1.34 9.33
N SER A 93 12.17 -1.25 8.96
CA SER A 93 13.25 -2.06 9.54
C SER A 93 13.67 -1.57 10.93
N ALA A 94 13.27 -0.35 11.31
CA ALA A 94 13.53 0.22 12.63
C ALA A 94 12.53 -0.22 13.71
N VAL A 95 11.56 -1.10 13.38
CA VAL A 95 10.80 -1.83 14.40
C VAL A 95 11.74 -2.87 15.00
N PRO A 96 12.20 -2.70 16.26
CA PRO A 96 13.20 -3.59 16.84
C PRO A 96 12.56 -4.93 17.21
N GLU A 97 13.28 -6.01 16.87
CA GLU A 97 13.10 -7.42 17.25
C GLU A 97 13.25 -7.67 18.77
N GLY A 98 12.64 -6.84 19.62
CA GLY A 98 12.85 -6.95 21.07
C GLY A 98 12.30 -5.84 21.97
N ALA A 99 11.31 -5.06 21.52
CA ALA A 99 10.62 -4.13 22.43
C ALA A 99 9.60 -4.90 23.29
N THR A 100 10.09 -5.51 24.37
CA THR A 100 9.24 -5.85 25.51
C THR A 100 8.41 -4.64 25.91
N ALA A 101 7.11 -4.86 26.03
CA ALA A 101 6.15 -3.85 26.45
C ALA A 101 6.53 -3.29 27.83
N SER A 102 7.06 -2.06 27.86
CA SER A 102 7.04 -1.16 29.02
C SER A 102 7.66 0.18 28.60
N ASP A 103 6.88 1.04 27.96
CA ASP A 103 6.63 2.38 28.51
C ASP A 103 5.58 3.12 27.69
N THR A 104 4.85 3.99 28.36
CA THR A 104 3.67 4.71 27.87
C THR A 104 3.99 5.50 26.58
N ALA A 105 3.68 4.93 25.42
CA ALA A 105 3.74 5.64 24.15
C ALA A 105 2.58 6.65 24.10
N THR A 106 2.93 7.90 24.39
CA THR A 106 2.09 9.07 24.06
C THR A 106 1.85 9.03 22.56
N ILE A 107 0.63 8.64 22.18
CA ILE A 107 0.09 8.75 20.83
C ILE A 107 0.07 10.22 20.41
N ALA A 108 1.18 10.72 19.87
CA ALA A 108 1.21 11.95 19.08
C ALA A 108 0.60 11.65 17.70
N ALA A 109 -0.71 11.42 17.71
CA ALA A 109 -1.54 11.45 16.52
C ALA A 109 -1.70 12.92 16.11
N THR A 110 -0.75 13.44 15.34
CA THR A 110 -0.95 14.72 14.63
C THR A 110 -1.79 14.44 13.37
N ALA A 111 -3.03 14.00 13.59
CA ALA A 111 -4.07 13.94 12.57
C ALA A 111 -4.92 15.21 12.69
N THR A 112 -4.48 16.29 12.06
CA THR A 112 -5.28 17.52 11.98
C THR A 112 -6.40 17.30 10.95
N ALA A 113 -7.62 17.11 11.43
CA ALA A 113 -8.84 16.99 10.66
C ALA A 113 -9.78 18.17 10.95
N THR A 114 -10.31 18.84 9.92
CA THR A 114 -11.59 19.61 9.93
C THR A 114 -12.03 19.95 8.48
N PRO A 115 -13.31 20.31 8.16
CA PRO A 115 -14.29 19.33 7.63
C PRO A 115 -15.13 19.76 6.38
N LEU A 116 -15.74 18.74 5.75
CA LEU A 116 -17.09 18.57 5.16
C LEU A 116 -17.97 19.77 4.72
N ALA A 117 -18.33 19.79 3.42
CA ALA A 117 -19.65 20.09 2.79
C ALA A 117 -19.46 20.09 1.25
N ALA A 118 -20.33 19.68 0.31
CA ALA A 118 -21.64 19.02 0.23
C ALA A 118 -21.92 18.74 -1.29
N ALA A 119 -22.95 17.92 -1.58
CA ALA A 119 -23.70 17.80 -2.85
C ALA A 119 -23.02 17.07 -4.04
N ALA A 120 -23.43 15.85 -4.42
CA ALA A 120 -24.68 15.43 -5.11
C ALA A 120 -24.57 15.47 -6.65
N ALA A 121 -24.67 14.31 -7.30
CA ALA A 121 -25.55 14.02 -8.45
C ALA A 121 -25.15 12.69 -9.15
N ALA A 122 -26.06 11.72 -9.11
CA ALA A 122 -26.09 10.58 -10.04
C ALA A 122 -26.59 11.02 -11.43
N PRO A 123 -26.33 10.23 -12.49
CA PRO A 123 -27.47 9.56 -13.16
C PRO A 123 -27.13 8.09 -13.48
N SER A 124 -27.90 7.14 -12.97
CA SER A 124 -29.10 6.52 -13.57
C SER A 124 -28.81 5.58 -14.74
N ALA A 125 -29.02 4.29 -14.46
CA ALA A 125 -29.12 3.19 -15.40
C ALA A 125 -30.21 3.42 -16.47
N SER A 126 -29.96 2.90 -17.68
CA SER A 126 -30.97 2.57 -18.70
C SER A 126 -30.48 1.29 -19.38
N CYS A 127 -30.92 0.10 -18.96
CA CYS A 127 -32.15 -0.60 -19.35
C CYS A 127 -32.11 -1.15 -20.79
N CYS A 128 -32.27 -2.47 -20.86
CA CYS A 128 -32.75 -3.33 -21.94
C CYS A 128 -32.72 -2.81 -23.39
N ALA A 129 -32.05 -3.58 -24.25
CA ALA A 129 -32.56 -4.01 -25.55
C ALA A 129 -31.98 -5.39 -25.87
#